data_AF-A0A4Q5WDY9-F1
#
_entry.id   AF-A0A4Q5WDY9-F1
#
_cell.length_a   1.000
_cell.length_b   1.000
_cell.length_c   1.000
_cell.angle_alpha   90.00
_cell.angle_beta   90.00
_cell.angle_gamma   90.00
#
_symmetry.space_group_name_H-M   'P 1'
#
loop_
_entity.id
_entity.type
_entity.pdbx_description
1 polymer ?
#
loop_
_entity_poly.entity_id
_entity_poly.type
_entity_poly.pdbx_seq_one_letter_code
_entity_poly.pdbx_strand_id
1 'polypeptide(L)'
;MTGPLHNPVYTALTTRDAHLGTQRDGVAWFDAEVSPFAGFPEDRHDGLEVLHRLLPEGRRILFARPEPIASFSGWRLAVHVPGLQFGPDLFA
;
A
#
# COMPACT_ATOMS: atom_id res chain seq x y z
N MET A 1 1.95 -4.15 -16.06
CA MET A 1 0.72 -3.32 -16.20
C MET A 1 1.11 -1.90 -15.87
N THR A 2 0.65 -0.90 -16.62
CA THR A 2 0.82 0.52 -16.30
C THR A 2 -0.54 1.12 -15.93
N GLY A 3 -0.59 2.11 -15.04
CA GLY A 3 -1.82 2.84 -14.69
C GLY A 3 -2.27 2.71 -13.22
N PRO A 4 -3.41 3.34 -12.84
CA PRO A 4 -3.87 3.47 -11.45
C PRO A 4 -4.01 2.15 -10.68
N LEU A 5 -4.29 1.07 -11.40
CA LEU A 5 -4.51 -0.25 -10.84
C LEU A 5 -3.22 -1.00 -10.51
N HIS A 6 -2.07 -0.51 -10.93
CA HIS A 6 -0.77 -1.12 -10.60
C HIS A 6 -0.38 -0.88 -9.13
N ASN A 7 -0.78 0.27 -8.58
CA ASN A 7 -0.60 0.63 -7.17
C ASN A 7 -1.92 1.17 -6.59
N PRO A 8 -2.96 0.33 -6.52
CA PRO A 8 -4.33 0.78 -6.33
C PRO A 8 -4.54 1.44 -4.97
N VAL A 9 -3.84 0.98 -3.94
CA VAL A 9 -3.93 1.53 -2.59
C VAL A 9 -3.37 2.96 -2.55
N TYR A 10 -2.16 3.16 -3.06
CA TYR A 10 -1.55 4.49 -3.04
C TYR A 10 -2.29 5.46 -3.95
N THR A 11 -2.72 5.01 -5.13
CA THR A 11 -3.51 5.86 -6.04
C THR A 11 -4.85 6.24 -5.45
N ALA A 12 -5.57 5.33 -4.79
CA ALA A 12 -6.83 5.64 -4.13
C ALA A 12 -6.64 6.73 -3.06
N LEU A 13 -5.70 6.51 -2.14
CA LEU A 13 -5.42 7.41 -1.02
C LEU A 13 -4.80 8.74 -1.43
N THR A 14 -4.23 8.87 -2.63
CA THR A 14 -3.71 10.14 -3.16
C THR A 14 -4.70 10.87 -4.07
N THR A 15 -5.85 10.26 -4.33
CA THR A 15 -6.88 10.83 -5.22
C THR A 15 -8.26 10.85 -4.56
N ARG A 16 -9.20 10.01 -5.01
CA ARG A 16 -10.62 10.05 -4.61
C ARG A 16 -10.84 9.67 -3.15
N ASP A 17 -10.02 8.76 -2.64
CA ASP A 17 -10.18 8.21 -1.29
C ASP A 17 -9.23 8.87 -0.28
N ALA A 18 -8.65 10.02 -0.62
CA ALA A 18 -7.75 10.75 0.27
C ALA A 18 -8.36 11.12 1.62
N HIS A 19 -9.69 11.27 1.68
CA HIS A 19 -10.43 11.56 2.91
C HIS A 19 -10.61 10.34 3.84
N LEU A 20 -10.23 9.13 3.41
CA LEU A 20 -10.34 7.88 4.18
C LEU A 20 -9.04 7.48 4.89
N GLY A 21 -8.04 8.34 4.86
CA GLY A 21 -6.75 8.04 5.45
C GLY A 21 -5.83 9.23 5.52
N THR A 22 -4.55 8.93 5.74
CA THR A 22 -3.51 9.92 5.90
C THR A 22 -2.46 9.76 4.81
N GLN A 23 -2.01 10.88 4.26
CA GLN A 23 -0.82 10.98 3.42
C GLN A 23 0.24 11.79 4.17
N ARG A 24 1.44 11.24 4.31
CA ARG A 24 2.55 11.94 4.98
C ARG A 24 3.88 11.43 4.49
N ASP A 25 4.86 12.32 4.34
CA ASP A 25 6.23 12.00 3.92
C ASP A 25 6.29 11.13 2.66
N GLY A 26 5.33 11.26 1.74
CA GLY A 26 5.25 10.47 0.51
C GLY A 26 4.82 9.00 0.67
N VAL A 27 4.28 8.63 1.83
CA VAL A 27 3.56 7.36 2.04
C VAL A 27 2.10 7.66 2.40
N ALA A 28 1.21 6.70 2.22
CA ALA A 28 -0.21 6.83 2.55
C ALA A 28 -0.74 5.56 3.24
N TRP A 29 -1.68 5.73 4.16
CA TRP A 29 -2.36 4.62 4.83
C TRP A 29 -3.81 4.98 5.14
N PHE A 30 -4.69 3.98 5.07
CA PHE A 30 -6.07 4.15 5.51
C PHE A 30 -6.15 4.29 7.03
N ASP A 31 -7.17 5.01 7.48
CA ASP A 31 -7.56 5.00 8.88
C ASP A 31 -7.84 3.57 9.33
N ALA A 32 -7.43 3.24 10.56
CA ALA A 32 -7.43 1.87 11.05
C ALA A 32 -8.82 1.22 11.09
N GLU A 33 -9.86 2.04 11.28
CA GLU A 33 -11.26 1.61 11.31
C GLU A 33 -11.85 1.39 9.91
N VAL A 34 -11.24 1.99 8.88
CA VAL A 34 -11.68 1.82 7.48
C VAL A 34 -11.02 0.59 6.88
N SER A 35 -9.69 0.47 7.01
CA SER A 35 -8.92 -0.52 6.26
C SER A 35 -7.48 -0.67 6.79
N PRO A 36 -6.86 -1.86 6.64
CA PRO A 36 -5.44 -2.06 6.98
C PRO A 36 -4.49 -1.62 5.86
N PHE A 37 -4.98 -1.20 4.70
CA PHE A 37 -4.13 -0.97 3.53
C PHE A 37 -3.22 0.26 3.69
N ALA A 38 -1.97 0.11 3.24
CA ALA A 38 -1.00 1.19 3.10
C ALA A 38 -0.31 1.11 1.73
N GLY A 39 0.23 2.24 1.27
CA GLY A 39 0.79 2.40 -0.06
C GLY A 39 1.86 3.49 -0.10
N PHE A 40 2.76 3.39 -1.06
CA PHE A 40 3.74 4.42 -1.41
C PHE A 40 4.17 4.23 -2.88
N PRO A 41 4.82 5.22 -3.52
CA PRO A 41 5.27 5.11 -4.90
C PRO A 41 6.12 3.85 -5.18
N GLU A 42 6.12 3.41 -6.43
CA GLU A 42 6.78 2.16 -6.85
C GLU A 42 8.30 2.27 -6.83
N ASP A 43 8.82 3.42 -7.25
CA ASP A 43 10.23 3.80 -7.27
C ASP A 43 10.80 4.12 -5.87
N ARG A 44 9.95 4.10 -4.85
CA ARG A 44 10.34 4.39 -3.48
C ARG A 44 10.76 3.11 -2.73
N HIS A 45 12.01 3.06 -2.31
CA HIS A 45 12.61 1.89 -1.65
C HIS A 45 12.55 1.92 -0.10
N ASP A 46 12.39 3.10 0.52
CA ASP A 46 12.36 3.32 1.98
C ASP A 46 10.93 3.38 2.57
N GLY A 47 9.89 3.11 1.78
CA GLY A 47 8.51 3.39 2.19
C GLY A 47 8.05 2.62 3.43
N LEU A 48 8.47 1.35 3.59
CA LEU A 48 8.16 0.58 4.81
C LEU A 48 8.88 1.11 6.04
N GLU A 49 10.11 1.62 5.90
CA GLU A 49 10.84 2.25 7.01
C GLU A 49 10.14 3.54 7.47
N VAL A 50 9.68 4.35 6.52
CA VAL A 50 8.90 5.55 6.82
C VAL A 50 7.58 5.20 7.50
N LEU A 51 6.85 4.19 7.01
CA LEU A 51 5.63 3.70 7.66
C LEU A 51 5.91 3.19 9.08
N HIS A 52 7.01 2.47 9.31
CA HIS A 52 7.40 1.98 10.63
C HIS A 52 7.62 3.13 11.63
N ARG A 53 8.20 4.25 11.17
CA ARG A 53 8.41 5.45 12.00
C ARG A 53 7.11 6.20 12.30
N LEU A 54 6.18 6.23 11.34
CA LEU A 54 4.98 7.07 11.43
C LEU A 54 3.81 6.37 12.12
N LEU A 55 3.70 5.05 12.01
CA LEU A 55 2.58 4.28 12.55
C LEU A 55 2.82 3.93 14.02
N PRO A 56 1.74 3.89 14.84
CA PRO A 56 1.87 3.48 16.23
C PRO A 56 2.30 2.02 16.34
N GLU A 57 2.99 1.69 17.43
CA GLU A 57 3.41 0.33 17.73
C GLU A 57 2.23 -0.65 17.70
N GLY A 58 2.45 -1.84 17.15
CA GLY A 58 1.43 -2.87 17.02
C GLY A 58 0.45 -2.68 15.85
N ARG A 59 0.52 -1.56 15.11
CA ARG A 59 -0.26 -1.39 13.87
C ARG A 59 0.10 -2.49 12.87
N ARG A 60 -0.90 -3.18 12.33
CA ARG A 60 -0.76 -4.10 11.21
C ARG A 60 -1.21 -3.41 9.95
N ILE A 61 -0.46 -3.61 8.87
CA ILE A 61 -0.79 -3.07 7.55
C ILE A 61 -0.88 -4.19 6.52
N LEU A 62 -1.66 -3.95 5.48
CA LEU A 62 -1.69 -4.77 4.28
C LEU A 62 -1.13 -3.96 3.13
N PHE A 63 -0.31 -4.63 2.31
CA PHE A 63 0.30 -4.02 1.15
C PHE A 63 -0.05 -4.84 -0.08
N ALA A 64 -0.64 -4.20 -1.08
CA ALA A 64 -1.01 -4.82 -2.34
C ALA A 64 -0.15 -4.24 -3.46
N ARG A 65 0.75 -5.07 -3.98
CA ARG A 65 1.57 -4.79 -5.16
C ARG A 65 1.70 -6.04 -6.03
N PRO A 66 1.92 -5.89 -7.34
CA PRO A 66 2.18 -7.01 -8.24
C PRO A 66 3.54 -7.65 -7.98
N GLU A 67 4.55 -6.88 -7.56
CA GLU A 67 5.87 -7.41 -7.24
C GLU A 67 6.06 -7.62 -5.72
N PRO A 68 6.71 -8.74 -5.32
CA PRO A 68 7.09 -8.96 -3.93
C PRO A 68 8.02 -7.86 -3.40
N ILE A 69 7.82 -7.46 -2.14
CA ILE A 69 8.74 -6.55 -1.47
C ILE A 69 9.97 -7.35 -1.00
N ALA A 70 11.16 -6.87 -1.35
CA ALA A 70 12.42 -7.55 -1.03
C ALA A 70 12.88 -7.36 0.44
N SER A 71 12.55 -6.24 1.07
CA SER A 71 12.96 -5.91 2.45
C SER A 71 11.78 -5.38 3.26
N PHE A 72 11.70 -5.81 4.51
CA PHE A 72 10.64 -5.43 5.43
C PHE A 72 11.10 -4.48 6.54
N SER A 73 12.33 -3.94 6.53
CA SER A 73 12.89 -2.93 7.49
C SER A 73 12.04 -2.61 8.74
N GLY A 74 12.23 -3.37 9.83
CA GLY A 74 11.49 -3.19 11.10
C GLY A 74 10.15 -3.92 11.18
N TRP A 75 9.59 -4.33 10.05
CA TRP A 75 8.38 -5.16 9.96
C TRP A 75 8.71 -6.65 9.92
N ARG A 76 7.74 -7.45 10.33
CA ARG A 76 7.72 -8.90 10.14
C ARG A 76 6.59 -9.26 9.20
N LEU A 77 6.91 -10.00 8.13
CA LEU A 77 5.89 -10.56 7.24
C LEU A 77 5.00 -11.52 8.04
N ALA A 78 3.71 -11.20 8.15
CA ALA A 78 2.73 -12.05 8.82
C ALA A 78 2.14 -13.09 7.87
N VAL A 79 1.82 -12.68 6.64
CA VAL A 79 1.23 -13.53 5.60
C VAL A 79 1.55 -12.97 4.22
N HIS A 80 1.78 -13.85 3.24
CA HIS A 80 1.83 -13.51 1.83
C HIS A 80 0.66 -14.20 1.12
N VAL A 81 -0.19 -13.40 0.46
CA VAL A 81 -1.39 -13.90 -0.22
C VAL A 81 -1.23 -13.62 -1.71
N PRO A 82 -0.98 -14.64 -2.56
CA PRO A 82 -0.97 -14.44 -4.00
C PRO A 82 -2.37 -14.08 -4.49
N GLY A 83 -2.47 -13.05 -5.32
CA GLY A 83 -3.74 -12.56 -5.85
C GLY A 83 -3.67 -12.35 -7.35
N LEU A 84 -4.81 -12.50 -8.03
CA LEU A 84 -5.00 -12.09 -9.41
C LEU A 84 -5.91 -10.87 -9.44
N GLN A 85 -5.45 -9.80 -10.08
CA GLN A 85 -6.24 -8.60 -10.29
C GLN A 85 -6.91 -8.67 -11.66
N PHE A 86 -8.23 -8.58 -11.66
CA PHE A 86 -9.03 -8.55 -12.90
C PHE A 86 -9.49 -7.12 -13.16
N GLY A 87 -9.26 -6.64 -14.38
CA GLY A 87 -9.65 -5.30 -14.83
C GLY A 87 -10.40 -5.35 -16.16
N PRO A 88 -10.96 -4.23 -16.63
CA PRO A 88 -11.73 -4.17 -17.88
C PRO A 88 -10.92 -4.63 -19.12
N ASP A 89 -9.59 -4.50 -19.10
CA ASP A 89 -8.72 -4.90 -20.20
C ASP A 89 -8.58 -6.43 -20.37
N LEU A 90 -9.13 -7.22 -19.46
CA LEU A 90 -9.04 -8.70 -19.48
C LEU A 90 -10.11 -9.36 -20.36
N PHE A 91 -11.07 -8.60 -20.86
CA PHE A 91 -12.15 -9.06 -21.74
C PHE A 91 -12.19 -8.33 -23.09
N ALA A 92 -11.13 -7.60 -23.44
CA ALA A 92 -10.97 -6.91 -24.72
C ALA A 92 -10.20 -7.77 -25.74
#